data_AF-A0A7J6QZW2-F1
#
_entry.id   AF-A0A7J6QZW2-F1
#
_cell.length_a   1.000
_cell.length_b   1.000
_cell.length_c   1.000
_cell.angle_alpha   90.00
_cell.angle_beta   90.00
_cell.angle_gamma   90.00
#
_symmetry.space_group_name_H-M   'P 1'
#
loop_
_entity.id
_entity.type
_entity.pdbx_description
1 polymer ?
#
loop_
_entity_poly.entity_id
_entity_poly.type
_entity_poly.pdbx_seq_one_letter_code
_entity_poly.pdbx_strand_id
1 'polypeptide(L)'
;MGAGGLGGLRDNRPNEPTEHGYCVLVLSGKHDLYALKCPDVVKAAVRTSFGDIKNEGSSKKSTGLYKFTFGASIWTGSSGKGEQAVVRLIDALREVGWYLEVDVGMSRTTFMQVWVLKKRDSQAQGKSCLLGLHDKADVRLVVPDTDGEGDRKAAAVIKGISSTLRVEKEEDSPDGRLMKLAGHPFLAEEEGTVAVRQMILAVSCELEKCYGNIVSRCVKLSNNQYSKSSLIFYPLGDNQQQQPKDTIYVGISLHDEDKIRIFTTPGDALAEDLGPSLELCLTEAWPYGIETKGVYGGSYQWQLKGSPWSAKGPVEIDAQLLIGRILGHFWSRGFELMTAFDCSGKLSDMSTIVMRKVAGSIPPDDIPCIPLLCVSFHDKDEIRLSSTEESSLETLAKVVNGILGPPCINVELAADSCGKYGKGVTMKLKVPAFQPGKANSQSVLCCGLLLVNLVNVLEGVGWEFRAALDVSGKFYRDHRTANENYSRSEHYHKMGLVTMYFSKK
;
A
#
# COMPACT_ATOMS: atom_id res chain seq x y z
N MET A 1 -3.09 28.38 -11.79
CA MET A 1 -4.48 28.11 -12.23
C MET A 1 -5.26 27.59 -11.03
N GLY A 2 -6.31 28.30 -10.63
CA GLY A 2 -7.03 28.05 -9.38
C GLY A 2 -7.81 26.73 -9.40
N ALA A 3 -7.90 26.09 -8.23
CA ALA A 3 -8.70 24.89 -7.96
C ALA A 3 -10.23 25.19 -7.98
N GLY A 4 -10.72 25.84 -9.04
CA GLY A 4 -12.11 26.27 -9.18
C GLY A 4 -13.11 25.15 -9.54
N GLY A 5 -12.63 23.93 -9.83
CA GLY A 5 -13.48 22.83 -10.32
C GLY A 5 -14.08 21.91 -9.26
N LEU A 6 -13.65 21.98 -7.99
CA LEU A 6 -14.14 21.10 -6.92
C LEU A 6 -15.20 21.76 -6.03
N GLY A 7 -15.78 22.86 -6.49
CA GLY A 7 -16.84 23.58 -5.79
C GLY A 7 -18.09 22.71 -5.63
N GLY A 8 -18.68 22.72 -4.43
CA GLY A 8 -19.99 22.08 -4.21
C GLY A 8 -19.96 20.58 -3.90
N LEU A 9 -18.81 19.89 -3.81
CA LEU A 9 -18.75 18.50 -3.34
C LEU A 9 -19.36 18.34 -1.94
N ARG A 10 -20.27 17.36 -1.78
CA ARG A 10 -20.96 17.08 -0.52
C ARG A 10 -21.16 15.58 -0.35
N ASP A 11 -20.93 15.09 0.85
CA ASP A 11 -21.51 13.82 1.31
C ASP A 11 -22.63 14.13 2.30
N ASN A 12 -23.85 13.69 1.97
CA ASN A 12 -25.03 13.91 2.81
C ASN A 12 -25.12 12.93 3.99
N ARG A 13 -24.31 11.87 4.00
CA ARG A 13 -24.23 10.88 5.08
C ARG A 13 -22.79 10.68 5.56
N PRO A 14 -22.15 11.74 6.08
CA PRO A 14 -20.71 11.73 6.32
C PRO A 14 -20.24 10.98 7.56
N ASN A 15 -21.17 10.61 8.44
CA ASN A 15 -20.89 9.86 9.66
C ASN A 15 -21.38 8.42 9.57
N GLU A 16 -21.96 8.04 8.43
CA GLU A 16 -22.47 6.70 8.19
C GLU A 16 -21.48 5.97 7.29
N PRO A 17 -20.98 4.81 7.73
CA PRO A 17 -20.26 3.90 6.85
C PRO A 17 -21.05 3.58 5.59
N THR A 18 -20.35 3.10 4.57
CA THR A 18 -21.04 2.52 3.41
C THR A 18 -21.84 1.28 3.81
N GLU A 19 -22.70 0.82 2.91
CA GLU A 19 -23.52 -0.39 3.10
C GLU A 19 -22.68 -1.63 3.44
N HIS A 20 -21.50 -1.77 2.83
CA HIS A 20 -20.55 -2.86 3.11
C HIS A 20 -19.58 -2.55 4.27
N GLY A 21 -19.87 -1.52 5.08
CA GLY A 21 -19.12 -1.22 6.30
C GLY A 21 -17.79 -0.53 6.07
N TYR A 22 -17.63 0.28 5.01
CA TYR A 22 -16.40 1.04 4.77
C TYR A 22 -16.48 2.48 5.28
N CYS A 23 -15.34 2.97 5.76
CA CYS A 23 -15.08 4.40 5.94
C CYS A 23 -13.62 4.73 5.59
N VAL A 24 -13.25 6.02 5.60
CA VAL A 24 -11.86 6.40 5.30
C VAL A 24 -11.30 7.44 6.27
N LEU A 25 -10.03 7.24 6.63
CA LEU A 25 -9.19 8.28 7.21
C LEU A 25 -8.22 8.78 6.13
N VAL A 26 -8.02 10.09 6.04
CA VAL A 26 -7.11 10.68 5.05
C VAL A 26 -6.04 11.50 5.75
N LEU A 27 -4.80 11.05 5.67
CA LEU A 27 -3.64 11.77 6.16
C LEU A 27 -3.22 12.76 5.08
N SER A 28 -3.13 14.04 5.43
CA SER A 28 -2.95 15.11 4.44
C SER A 28 -2.03 16.22 4.93
N GLY A 29 -1.10 16.61 4.06
CA GLY A 29 -0.11 17.64 4.39
C GLY A 29 0.80 17.18 5.55
N LYS A 30 1.02 18.04 6.55
CA LYS A 30 1.88 17.75 7.72
C LYS A 30 1.14 17.59 9.03
N HIS A 31 -0.09 18.10 9.12
CA HIS A 31 -0.80 18.38 10.37
C HIS A 31 -2.28 18.01 10.35
N ASP A 32 -2.81 17.51 9.24
CA ASP A 32 -4.25 17.31 9.08
C ASP A 32 -4.60 15.84 8.83
N LEU A 33 -5.50 15.30 9.64
CA LEU A 33 -6.16 14.02 9.40
C LEU A 33 -7.64 14.28 9.18
N TYR A 34 -8.22 13.70 8.15
CA TYR A 34 -9.64 13.84 7.84
C TYR A 34 -10.34 12.50 8.02
N ALA A 35 -11.55 12.53 8.55
CA ALA A 35 -12.43 11.37 8.66
C ALA A 35 -13.66 11.60 7.76
N LEU A 36 -14.02 10.56 7.01
CA LEU A 36 -15.13 10.55 6.06
C LEU A 36 -15.86 9.21 6.15
N LYS A 37 -17.20 9.25 6.27
CA LYS A 37 -18.05 8.09 6.56
C LYS A 37 -17.73 7.40 7.89
N CYS A 38 -16.95 8.05 8.75
CA CYS A 38 -16.50 7.46 10.00
C CYS A 38 -17.56 7.65 11.09
N PRO A 39 -17.97 6.59 11.78
CA PRO A 39 -18.81 6.70 12.96
C PRO A 39 -18.01 7.34 14.12
N ASP A 40 -18.72 7.77 15.16
CA ASP A 40 -18.08 8.48 16.28
C ASP A 40 -17.06 7.64 17.05
N VAL A 41 -17.22 6.31 17.06
CA VAL A 41 -16.22 5.39 17.66
C VAL A 41 -14.87 5.44 16.95
N VAL A 42 -14.85 5.61 15.62
CA VAL A 42 -13.60 5.76 14.84
C VAL A 42 -12.96 7.11 15.14
N LYS A 43 -13.76 8.18 15.25
CA LYS A 43 -13.27 9.51 15.64
C LYS A 43 -12.73 9.51 17.07
N ALA A 44 -13.39 8.80 17.98
CA ALA A 44 -12.92 8.63 19.36
C ALA A 44 -11.57 7.90 19.39
N ALA A 45 -11.39 6.85 18.60
CA ALA A 45 -10.10 6.17 18.45
C ALA A 45 -8.98 7.11 17.95
N VAL A 46 -9.29 8.04 17.05
CA VAL A 46 -8.34 9.10 16.66
C VAL A 46 -8.00 9.98 17.87
N ARG A 47 -8.99 10.48 18.62
CA ARG A 47 -8.73 11.35 19.78
C ARG A 47 -7.88 10.69 20.85
N THR A 48 -8.11 9.41 21.16
CA THR A 48 -7.36 8.69 22.19
C THR A 48 -5.93 8.37 21.76
N SER A 49 -5.68 8.27 20.45
CA SER A 49 -4.38 7.87 19.91
C SER A 49 -3.41 9.03 19.70
N PHE A 50 -3.94 10.26 19.61
CA PHE A 50 -3.14 11.47 19.41
C PHE A 50 -3.39 12.47 20.55
N GLY A 51 -2.35 12.78 21.34
CA GLY A 51 -2.46 13.71 22.48
C GLY A 51 -2.49 15.21 22.11
N ASP A 52 -2.05 15.59 20.90
CA ASP A 52 -1.78 16.99 20.52
C ASP A 52 -2.77 17.54 19.48
N ILE A 53 -4.07 17.27 19.62
CA ILE A 53 -5.10 17.83 18.73
C ILE A 53 -5.31 19.31 19.10
N LYS A 54 -4.90 20.22 18.22
CA LYS A 54 -5.11 21.67 18.39
C LYS A 54 -6.55 22.09 18.08
N ASN A 55 -7.16 21.47 17.07
CA ASN A 55 -8.50 21.79 16.63
C ASN A 55 -9.11 20.56 15.95
N GLU A 56 -10.42 20.39 16.12
CA GLU A 56 -11.17 19.40 15.38
C GLU A 56 -12.59 19.90 15.07
N GLY A 57 -13.21 19.34 14.03
CA GLY A 57 -14.59 19.64 13.71
C GLY A 57 -14.94 19.42 12.24
N SER A 58 -16.21 19.60 11.93
CA SER A 58 -16.71 19.51 10.56
C SER A 58 -16.05 20.58 9.67
N SER A 59 -15.60 20.18 8.49
CA SER A 59 -15.01 21.07 7.50
C SER A 59 -16.06 22.06 6.99
N LYS A 60 -15.80 23.35 7.18
CA LYS A 60 -16.64 24.44 6.65
C LYS A 60 -16.62 24.51 5.12
N LYS A 61 -15.58 23.97 4.47
CA LYS A 61 -15.34 24.08 3.02
C LYS A 61 -15.80 22.85 2.23
N SER A 62 -16.01 21.73 2.91
CA SER A 62 -16.31 20.44 2.28
C SER A 62 -17.26 19.68 3.18
N THR A 63 -18.56 19.85 2.93
CA THR A 63 -19.61 19.24 3.74
C THR A 63 -19.43 17.74 3.76
N GLY A 64 -19.28 17.21 4.96
CA GLY A 64 -19.13 15.79 5.20
C GLY A 64 -17.73 15.29 5.54
N LEU A 65 -16.73 16.17 5.57
CA LEU A 65 -15.45 15.87 6.20
C LEU A 65 -15.44 16.30 7.66
N TYR A 66 -14.92 15.44 8.54
CA TYR A 66 -14.49 15.82 9.88
C TYR A 66 -12.97 15.97 9.88
N LYS A 67 -12.45 17.11 10.32
CA LYS A 67 -11.03 17.41 10.28
C LYS A 67 -10.45 17.39 11.69
N PHE A 68 -9.30 16.74 11.86
CA PHE A 68 -8.40 16.86 13.00
C PHE A 68 -7.16 17.64 12.56
N THR A 69 -6.78 18.66 13.34
CA THR A 69 -5.59 19.49 13.10
C THR A 69 -4.68 19.38 14.31
N PHE A 70 -3.42 19.02 14.08
CA PHE A 70 -2.48 18.71 15.14
C PHE A 70 -1.44 19.80 15.38
N GLY A 71 -0.91 19.80 16.60
CA GLY A 71 -0.01 20.84 17.07
C GLY A 71 1.37 20.82 16.46
N ALA A 72 1.88 19.61 16.23
CA ALA A 72 3.14 19.33 15.59
C ALA A 72 2.90 18.57 14.28
N SER A 73 3.97 18.35 13.50
CA SER A 73 3.85 17.40 12.41
C SER A 73 3.85 15.98 12.96
N ILE A 74 2.84 15.20 12.59
CA ILE A 74 2.69 13.84 13.10
C ILE A 74 3.50 12.86 12.27
N TRP A 75 3.39 12.93 10.95
CA TRP A 75 3.86 11.86 10.08
C TRP A 75 5.17 12.20 9.36
N THR A 76 5.57 13.48 9.27
CA THR A 76 6.86 13.87 8.66
C THR A 76 8.01 14.08 9.66
N GLY A 77 7.90 13.59 10.89
CA GLY A 77 8.92 13.76 11.94
C GLY A 77 9.84 12.53 12.09
N SER A 78 11.13 12.76 12.31
CA SER A 78 12.13 11.70 12.58
C SER A 78 12.07 11.16 14.03
N SER A 79 11.21 11.72 14.88
CA SER A 79 11.19 11.42 16.30
C SER A 79 10.56 10.08 16.65
N GLY A 80 9.82 9.41 15.75
CA GLY A 80 9.10 8.15 16.02
C GLY A 80 7.71 8.32 16.63
N LYS A 81 7.42 9.48 17.22
CA LYS A 81 6.10 9.83 17.78
C LYS A 81 4.95 9.59 16.81
N GLY A 82 5.18 9.83 15.51
CA GLY A 82 4.22 9.53 14.45
C GLY A 82 3.88 8.06 14.34
N GLU A 83 4.90 7.20 14.33
CA GLU A 83 4.73 5.74 14.26
C GLU A 83 4.03 5.22 15.52
N GLN A 84 4.42 5.71 16.71
CA GLN A 84 3.75 5.34 17.97
C GLN A 84 2.27 5.72 17.97
N ALA A 85 1.93 6.93 17.51
CA ALA A 85 0.55 7.36 17.41
C ALA A 85 -0.23 6.55 16.37
N VAL A 86 0.41 6.16 15.27
CA VAL A 86 -0.18 5.29 14.23
C VAL A 86 -0.46 3.89 14.76
N VAL A 87 0.47 3.25 15.48
CA VAL A 87 0.20 1.91 16.06
C VAL A 87 -0.91 1.98 17.10
N ARG A 88 -0.89 3.01 17.96
CA ARG A 88 -1.98 3.24 18.93
C ARG A 88 -3.33 3.43 18.24
N LEU A 89 -3.37 4.19 17.15
CA LEU A 89 -4.58 4.35 16.35
C LEU A 89 -5.06 3.02 15.77
N ILE A 90 -4.15 2.23 15.20
CA ILE A 90 -4.49 0.93 14.62
C ILE A 90 -5.07 -0.01 15.67
N ASP A 91 -4.46 -0.08 16.87
CA ASP A 91 -4.98 -0.89 17.96
C ASP A 91 -6.33 -0.36 18.49
N ALA A 92 -6.46 0.96 18.69
CA ALA A 92 -7.72 1.57 19.11
C ALA A 92 -8.85 1.34 18.10
N LEU A 93 -8.55 1.37 16.79
CA LEU A 93 -9.52 1.03 15.74
C LEU A 93 -9.94 -0.45 15.83
N ARG A 94 -8.99 -1.38 15.98
CA ARG A 94 -9.26 -2.82 16.12
C ARG A 94 -10.12 -3.13 17.34
N GLU A 95 -9.86 -2.45 18.46
CA GLU A 95 -10.65 -2.55 19.69
C GLU A 95 -12.12 -2.14 19.46
N VAL A 96 -12.40 -1.19 18.57
CA VAL A 96 -13.77 -0.80 18.20
C VAL A 96 -14.30 -1.50 16.94
N GLY A 97 -13.66 -2.57 16.49
CA GLY A 97 -14.11 -3.41 15.36
C GLY A 97 -13.83 -2.83 13.97
N TRP A 98 -12.89 -1.89 13.86
CA TRP A 98 -12.49 -1.25 12.61
C TRP A 98 -11.06 -1.63 12.24
N TYR A 99 -10.87 -2.06 10.99
CA TYR A 99 -9.58 -2.56 10.52
C TYR A 99 -9.09 -1.73 9.36
N LEU A 100 -7.81 -1.38 9.37
CA LEU A 100 -7.16 -0.84 8.17
C LEU A 100 -7.19 -1.93 7.11
N GLU A 101 -7.88 -1.68 5.99
CA GLU A 101 -7.90 -2.59 4.85
C GLU A 101 -6.75 -2.26 3.91
N VAL A 102 -6.55 -0.97 3.61
CA VAL A 102 -5.46 -0.52 2.74
C VAL A 102 -5.05 0.94 2.96
N ASP A 103 -3.78 1.23 2.69
CA ASP A 103 -3.18 2.55 2.50
C ASP A 103 -2.98 2.86 1.00
N VAL A 104 -3.58 3.93 0.49
CA VAL A 104 -3.47 4.32 -0.93
C VAL A 104 -2.99 5.76 -1.09
N GLY A 105 -1.87 5.93 -1.79
CA GLY A 105 -1.35 7.24 -2.17
C GLY A 105 -2.14 7.84 -3.34
N MET A 106 -2.88 8.92 -3.08
CA MET A 106 -3.84 9.50 -4.03
C MET A 106 -3.41 10.83 -4.67
N SER A 107 -2.18 11.29 -4.40
CA SER A 107 -1.71 12.59 -4.89
C SER A 107 -0.25 12.53 -5.35
N ARG A 108 0.02 13.18 -6.48
CA ARG A 108 1.36 13.26 -7.11
C ARG A 108 2.25 14.37 -6.57
N THR A 109 1.64 15.45 -6.09
CA THR A 109 2.31 16.72 -5.76
C THR A 109 2.33 17.00 -4.27
N THR A 110 1.43 16.35 -3.52
CA THR A 110 1.23 16.59 -2.09
C THR A 110 1.06 15.28 -1.33
N PHE A 111 1.43 15.25 -0.05
CA PHE A 111 1.16 14.09 0.80
C PHE A 111 -0.35 13.96 1.01
N MET A 112 -0.93 12.90 0.45
CA MET A 112 -2.32 12.49 0.68
C MET A 112 -2.39 10.96 0.64
N GLN A 113 -2.48 10.37 1.82
CA GLN A 113 -2.66 8.93 2.00
C GLN A 113 -4.08 8.67 2.46
N VAL A 114 -4.80 7.82 1.73
CA VAL A 114 -6.17 7.45 2.04
C VAL A 114 -6.16 6.05 2.64
N TRP A 115 -6.54 5.96 3.90
CA TRP A 115 -6.72 4.71 4.62
C TRP A 115 -8.17 4.28 4.49
N VAL A 116 -8.39 3.17 3.79
CA VAL A 116 -9.71 2.54 3.73
C VAL A 116 -9.85 1.62 4.93
N LEU A 117 -10.86 1.87 5.74
CA LEU A 117 -11.18 1.06 6.91
C LEU A 117 -12.40 0.20 6.64
N LYS A 118 -12.38 -1.06 7.10
CA LYS A 118 -13.51 -2.00 7.02
C LYS A 118 -13.97 -2.38 8.41
N LYS A 119 -15.27 -2.32 8.65
CA LYS A 119 -15.89 -2.85 9.87
C LYS A 119 -15.86 -4.38 9.82
N ARG A 120 -15.47 -5.02 10.93
CA ARG A 120 -15.53 -6.48 11.10
C ARG A 120 -16.24 -6.80 12.40
N ASP A 121 -16.93 -7.94 12.44
CA ASP A 121 -17.68 -8.37 13.63
C ASP A 121 -16.77 -8.92 14.73
N SER A 122 -15.58 -9.40 14.35
CA SER A 122 -14.58 -9.85 15.31
C SER A 122 -13.80 -8.65 15.87
N GLN A 123 -13.64 -8.63 17.20
CA GLN A 123 -12.63 -7.82 17.86
C GLN A 123 -11.37 -8.67 18.00
N ALA A 124 -10.25 -8.17 17.49
CA ALA A 124 -8.99 -8.89 17.57
C ALA A 124 -8.31 -8.57 18.91
N GLN A 125 -7.83 -9.60 19.58
CA GLN A 125 -7.06 -9.48 20.81
C GLN A 125 -5.57 -9.23 20.49
N GLY A 126 -4.86 -8.68 21.46
CA GLY A 126 -3.41 -8.44 21.38
C GLY A 126 -3.02 -7.12 20.70
N LYS A 127 -1.83 -6.63 21.07
CA LYS A 127 -1.26 -5.38 20.58
C LYS A 127 -0.44 -5.58 19.31
N SER A 128 -0.58 -4.63 18.39
CA SER A 128 0.21 -4.60 17.16
C SER A 128 1.62 -4.09 17.45
N CYS A 129 2.57 -4.37 16.56
CA CYS A 129 3.84 -3.65 16.52
C CYS A 129 4.11 -3.11 15.13
N LEU A 130 5.03 -2.14 15.03
CA LEU A 130 5.39 -1.50 13.77
C LEU A 130 6.90 -1.48 13.59
N LEU A 131 7.34 -1.77 12.37
CA LEU A 131 8.72 -1.70 11.94
C LEU A 131 8.88 -0.57 10.92
N GLY A 132 9.48 0.53 11.35
CA GLY A 132 9.76 1.71 10.54
C GLY A 132 11.12 1.60 9.86
N LEU A 133 11.18 1.93 8.58
CA LEU A 133 12.43 2.02 7.82
C LEU A 133 12.79 3.50 7.64
N HIS A 134 13.94 3.91 8.16
CA HIS A 134 14.33 5.31 8.30
C HIS A 134 15.74 5.59 7.77
N ASP A 135 15.93 6.86 7.41
CA ASP A 135 17.20 7.40 6.90
C ASP A 135 17.86 6.45 5.87
N LYS A 136 19.18 6.23 5.96
CA LYS A 136 19.95 5.35 5.08
C LYS A 136 20.08 3.92 5.62
N ALA A 137 19.89 3.74 6.93
CA ALA A 137 20.26 2.51 7.63
C ALA A 137 19.50 2.26 8.95
N ASP A 138 18.47 3.05 9.27
CA ASP A 138 17.84 3.00 10.57
C ASP A 138 16.56 2.15 10.52
N VAL A 139 16.47 1.13 11.37
CA VAL A 139 15.26 0.34 11.57
C VAL A 139 14.70 0.67 12.95
N ARG A 140 13.42 1.01 13.03
CA ARG A 140 12.76 1.32 14.29
C ARG A 140 11.64 0.32 14.57
N LEU A 141 11.74 -0.40 15.68
CA LEU A 141 10.64 -1.22 16.19
C LEU A 141 9.84 -0.41 17.21
N VAL A 142 8.56 -0.21 16.95
CA VAL A 142 7.61 0.42 17.86
C VAL A 142 6.66 -0.65 18.39
N VAL A 143 6.68 -0.84 19.72
CA VAL A 143 5.75 -1.71 20.44
C VAL A 143 5.01 -0.83 21.45
N PRO A 144 3.68 -0.67 21.37
CA PRO A 144 2.93 0.07 22.37
C PRO A 144 3.09 -0.57 23.75
N ASP A 145 3.54 0.24 24.73
CA ASP A 145 3.62 0.00 26.18
C ASP A 145 3.31 -1.43 26.66
N THR A 146 4.36 -2.19 27.01
CA THR A 146 4.23 -3.55 27.58
C THR A 146 5.41 -3.92 28.49
N ASP A 147 5.13 -4.71 29.52
CA ASP A 147 6.02 -5.27 30.54
C ASP A 147 7.15 -6.16 29.95
N GLY A 148 8.16 -5.56 29.32
CA GLY A 148 9.31 -6.26 28.75
C GLY A 148 9.04 -7.08 27.48
N GLU A 149 7.83 -7.02 26.90
CA GLU A 149 7.53 -7.62 25.60
C GLU A 149 8.25 -6.88 24.46
N GLY A 150 8.46 -5.57 24.60
CA GLY A 150 9.26 -4.77 23.67
C GLY A 150 10.70 -5.30 23.50
N ASP A 151 11.37 -5.65 24.60
CA ASP A 151 12.72 -6.23 24.58
C ASP A 151 12.77 -7.56 23.83
N ARG A 152 11.80 -8.41 24.13
CA ARG A 152 11.65 -9.74 23.55
C ARG A 152 11.40 -9.66 22.04
N LYS A 153 10.50 -8.78 21.59
CA LYS A 153 10.24 -8.54 20.15
C LYS A 153 11.45 -7.92 19.46
N ALA A 154 12.15 -6.99 20.12
CA ALA A 154 13.37 -6.41 19.58
C ALA A 154 14.45 -7.48 19.33
N ALA A 155 14.63 -8.43 20.24
CA ALA A 155 15.57 -9.53 20.05
C ALA A 155 15.23 -10.40 18.81
N ALA A 156 13.95 -10.68 18.56
CA ALA A 156 13.53 -11.40 17.35
C ALA A 156 13.76 -10.57 16.07
N VAL A 157 13.48 -9.26 16.11
CA VAL A 157 13.78 -8.36 14.99
C VAL A 157 15.30 -8.32 14.72
N ILE A 158 16.14 -8.18 15.75
CA ILE A 158 17.60 -8.20 15.61
C ILE A 158 18.06 -9.52 15.02
N LYS A 159 17.50 -10.65 15.46
CA LYS A 159 17.81 -11.96 14.89
C LYS A 159 17.44 -12.04 13.41
N GLY A 160 16.26 -11.56 13.03
CA GLY A 160 15.83 -11.48 11.64
C GLY A 160 16.74 -10.59 10.80
N ILE A 161 17.10 -9.40 11.29
CA ILE A 161 18.06 -8.51 10.63
C ILE A 161 19.42 -9.19 10.45
N SER A 162 19.94 -9.81 11.51
CA SER A 162 21.27 -10.44 11.55
C SER A 162 21.42 -11.62 10.61
N SER A 163 20.33 -12.12 10.02
CA SER A 163 20.37 -13.17 9.00
C SER A 163 20.90 -12.70 7.64
N THR A 164 20.82 -11.39 7.34
CA THR A 164 21.37 -10.80 6.10
C THR A 164 22.28 -9.62 6.31
N LEU A 165 22.02 -8.81 7.34
CA LEU A 165 22.68 -7.53 7.56
C LEU A 165 23.21 -7.44 8.98
N ARG A 166 24.26 -6.65 9.20
CA ARG A 166 24.80 -6.43 10.54
C ARG A 166 24.10 -5.25 11.22
N VAL A 167 23.67 -5.45 12.46
CA VAL A 167 23.32 -4.35 13.38
C VAL A 167 24.60 -3.80 14.00
N GLU A 168 24.88 -2.51 13.84
CA GLU A 168 26.06 -1.84 14.42
C GLU A 168 25.78 -1.24 15.78
N LYS A 169 24.56 -0.74 15.97
CA LYS A 169 24.18 -0.06 17.20
C LYS A 169 22.70 -0.26 17.48
N GLU A 170 22.41 -0.43 18.76
CA GLU A 170 21.05 -0.44 19.30
C GLU A 170 20.92 0.74 20.25
N GLU A 171 19.81 1.46 20.14
CA GLU A 171 19.48 2.58 21.02
C GLU A 171 18.04 2.43 21.48
N ASP A 172 17.83 2.64 22.78
CA ASP A 172 16.49 2.87 23.29
C ASP A 172 16.00 4.23 22.77
N SER A 173 14.79 4.23 22.24
CA SER A 173 14.09 5.46 21.91
C SER A 173 12.83 5.56 22.78
N PRO A 174 12.36 6.78 23.11
CA PRO A 174 11.13 6.96 23.89
C PRO A 174 9.90 6.25 23.29
N ASP A 175 9.97 5.92 21.99
CA ASP A 175 8.86 5.39 21.21
C ASP A 175 9.11 3.94 20.75
N GLY A 176 10.20 3.28 21.18
CA GLY A 176 10.56 1.92 20.74
C GLY A 176 12.07 1.63 20.70
N ARG A 177 12.51 0.61 19.96
CA ARG A 177 13.93 0.30 19.75
C ARG A 177 14.42 0.82 18.40
N LEU A 178 15.53 1.54 18.40
CA LEU A 178 16.24 1.94 17.18
C LEU A 178 17.42 1.00 16.95
N MET A 179 17.53 0.45 15.75
CA MET A 179 18.59 -0.44 15.31
C MET A 179 19.26 0.20 14.09
N LYS A 180 20.54 0.55 14.22
CA LYS A 180 21.33 1.12 13.15
C LYS A 180 22.08 0.02 12.42
N LEU A 181 21.80 -0.13 11.14
CA LEU A 181 22.41 -1.15 10.28
C LEU A 181 23.77 -0.69 9.77
N ALA A 182 24.64 -1.66 9.47
CA ALA A 182 25.93 -1.39 8.85
C ALA A 182 25.78 -0.85 7.43
N GLY A 183 26.53 0.20 7.13
CA GLY A 183 26.53 0.83 5.81
C GLY A 183 25.25 1.63 5.52
N HIS A 184 24.77 1.54 4.28
CA HIS A 184 23.58 2.27 3.79
C HIS A 184 22.62 1.33 3.04
N PRO A 185 22.09 0.29 3.70
CA PRO A 185 21.32 -0.76 3.04
C PRO A 185 20.14 -0.22 2.25
N PHE A 186 19.48 0.85 2.71
CA PHE A 186 18.33 1.40 2.00
C PHE A 186 18.69 2.27 0.80
N LEU A 187 19.96 2.57 0.60
CA LEU A 187 20.49 3.17 -0.62
C LEU A 187 21.27 2.17 -1.46
N ALA A 188 21.24 0.88 -1.09
CA ALA A 188 21.96 -0.15 -1.79
C ALA A 188 21.57 -0.19 -3.27
N GLU A 189 22.53 -0.60 -4.06
CA GLU A 189 22.37 -0.95 -5.45
C GLU A 189 22.70 -2.43 -5.61
N GLU A 190 22.39 -2.96 -6.77
CA GLU A 190 22.71 -4.33 -7.13
C GLU A 190 22.21 -5.38 -6.11
N GLU A 191 23.06 -6.35 -5.73
CA GLU A 191 22.72 -7.45 -4.82
C GLU A 191 22.34 -6.97 -3.42
N GLY A 192 22.85 -5.80 -2.98
CA GLY A 192 22.49 -5.23 -1.69
C GLY A 192 20.99 -4.90 -1.58
N THR A 193 20.32 -4.66 -2.71
CA THR A 193 18.86 -4.49 -2.76
C THR A 193 18.09 -5.77 -2.41
N VAL A 194 18.68 -6.94 -2.63
CA VAL A 194 18.08 -8.24 -2.30
C VAL A 194 18.21 -8.49 -0.80
N ALA A 195 19.40 -8.24 -0.23
CA ALA A 195 19.66 -8.44 1.20
C ALA A 195 18.67 -7.69 2.11
N VAL A 196 18.30 -6.45 1.75
CA VAL A 196 17.29 -5.66 2.49
C VAL A 196 15.90 -6.27 2.42
N ARG A 197 15.51 -6.82 1.27
CA ARG A 197 14.18 -7.41 1.12
C ARG A 197 14.10 -8.75 1.83
N GLN A 198 15.16 -9.56 1.77
CA GLN A 198 15.26 -10.80 2.53
C GLN A 198 15.30 -10.55 4.04
N MET A 199 15.96 -9.47 4.50
CA MET A 199 15.93 -9.03 5.90
C MET A 199 14.49 -8.84 6.40
N ILE A 200 13.63 -8.19 5.61
CA ILE A 200 12.24 -7.93 5.99
C ILE A 200 11.43 -9.23 6.06
N LEU A 201 11.67 -10.19 5.17
CA LEU A 201 11.06 -11.52 5.26
C LEU A 201 11.55 -12.26 6.51
N ALA A 202 12.84 -12.18 6.83
CA ALA A 202 13.42 -12.81 8.02
C ALA A 202 12.86 -12.22 9.31
N VAL A 203 12.73 -10.90 9.40
CA VAL A 203 12.07 -10.23 10.53
C VAL A 203 10.61 -10.68 10.64
N SER A 204 9.90 -10.81 9.51
CA SER A 204 8.51 -11.28 9.52
C SER A 204 8.38 -12.71 10.03
N CYS A 205 9.28 -13.59 9.57
CA CYS A 205 9.35 -14.98 10.01
C CYS A 205 9.66 -15.07 11.52
N GLU A 206 10.64 -14.31 12.02
CA GLU A 206 11.01 -14.35 13.44
C GLU A 206 9.92 -13.78 14.35
N LEU A 207 9.24 -12.70 13.96
CA LEU A 207 8.11 -12.14 14.71
C LEU A 207 6.91 -13.09 14.75
N GLU A 208 6.60 -13.75 13.63
CA GLU A 208 5.54 -14.75 13.61
C GLU A 208 5.91 -15.96 14.47
N LYS A 209 7.11 -16.51 14.28
CA LYS A 209 7.58 -17.72 14.97
C LYS A 209 7.65 -17.54 16.49
N CYS A 210 8.11 -16.37 16.95
CA CYS A 210 8.35 -16.15 18.37
C CYS A 210 7.13 -15.56 19.10
N TYR A 211 6.28 -14.79 18.43
CA TYR A 211 5.21 -14.02 19.06
C TYR A 211 3.85 -14.13 18.36
N GLY A 212 3.75 -14.89 17.27
CA GLY A 212 2.54 -14.95 16.45
C GLY A 212 2.21 -13.61 15.81
N ASN A 213 3.17 -12.71 15.63
CA ASN A 213 2.96 -11.41 14.99
C ASN A 213 3.20 -11.52 13.48
N ILE A 214 2.14 -11.49 12.68
CA ILE A 214 2.22 -11.56 11.22
C ILE A 214 2.28 -10.17 10.59
N VAL A 215 3.19 -9.96 9.64
CA VAL A 215 3.17 -8.76 8.80
C VAL A 215 1.82 -8.69 8.10
N SER A 216 1.07 -7.61 8.33
CA SER A 216 -0.33 -7.53 7.93
C SER A 216 -0.62 -6.31 7.08
N ARG A 217 -0.01 -5.16 7.39
CA ARG A 217 -0.23 -3.92 6.65
C ARG A 217 1.07 -3.17 6.46
N CYS A 218 1.06 -2.25 5.51
CA CYS A 218 2.10 -1.29 5.29
C CYS A 218 1.45 0.08 5.14
N VAL A 219 2.06 1.10 5.73
CA VAL A 219 1.62 2.49 5.61
C VAL A 219 2.80 3.37 5.21
N LYS A 220 2.53 4.42 4.41
CA LYS A 220 3.50 5.45 4.10
C LYS A 220 3.24 6.70 4.93
N LEU A 221 4.16 7.03 5.83
CA LEU A 221 3.98 8.17 6.74
C LEU A 221 4.66 9.46 6.25
N SER A 222 5.38 9.46 5.14
CA SER A 222 5.98 10.70 4.63
C SER A 222 5.94 10.79 3.10
N ASN A 223 5.93 12.02 2.59
CA ASN A 223 6.16 12.31 1.17
C ASN A 223 7.58 12.79 0.88
N ASN A 224 8.47 12.79 1.87
CA ASN A 224 9.86 13.13 1.61
C ASN A 224 10.40 12.19 0.53
N GLN A 225 11.23 12.72 -0.36
CA GLN A 225 12.02 11.88 -1.25
C GLN A 225 12.79 10.89 -0.38
N TYR A 226 12.80 9.61 -0.75
CA TYR A 226 13.37 8.52 0.05
C TYR A 226 12.56 8.12 1.30
N SER A 227 11.30 8.56 1.42
CA SER A 227 10.38 8.00 2.41
C SER A 227 10.07 6.55 2.08
N LYS A 228 10.33 5.69 3.06
CA LYS A 228 10.11 4.26 3.00
C LYS A 228 8.78 3.90 3.68
N SER A 229 8.47 2.62 3.62
CA SER A 229 7.33 2.01 4.29
C SER A 229 7.54 1.78 5.78
N SER A 230 6.46 1.92 6.56
CA SER A 230 6.36 1.39 7.92
C SER A 230 5.46 0.14 7.88
N LEU A 231 5.99 -1.01 8.31
CA LEU A 231 5.28 -2.29 8.31
C LEU A 231 4.56 -2.50 9.64
N ILE A 232 3.31 -2.94 9.60
CA ILE A 232 2.49 -3.21 10.78
C ILE A 232 2.28 -4.71 10.90
N PHE A 233 2.52 -5.22 12.10
CA PHE A 233 2.38 -6.63 12.44
C PHE A 233 1.22 -6.81 13.39
N TYR A 234 0.23 -7.62 12.99
CA TYR A 234 -0.90 -7.98 13.84
C TYR A 234 -0.62 -9.28 14.58
N PRO A 235 -1.06 -9.42 15.84
CA PRO A 235 -1.08 -10.72 16.49
C PRO A 235 -2.07 -11.66 15.79
N LEU A 236 -1.68 -12.91 15.61
CA LEU A 236 -2.58 -14.00 15.27
C LEU A 236 -3.66 -14.11 16.37
N GLY A 237 -4.92 -14.30 15.98
CA GLY A 237 -6.00 -14.50 16.94
C GLY A 237 -5.83 -15.82 17.71
N ASP A 238 -6.47 -15.95 18.87
CA ASP A 238 -6.29 -17.08 19.80
C ASP A 238 -6.52 -18.47 19.15
N ASN A 239 -7.42 -18.55 18.16
CA ASN A 239 -7.69 -19.78 17.40
C ASN A 239 -6.58 -20.17 16.41
N GLN A 240 -5.65 -19.26 16.09
CA GLN A 240 -4.49 -19.48 15.23
C GLN A 240 -3.17 -19.50 16.00
N GLN A 241 -3.18 -19.26 17.32
CA GLN A 241 -2.00 -19.29 18.19
C GLN A 241 -1.54 -20.72 18.57
N GLN A 242 -2.25 -21.77 18.14
CA GLN A 242 -1.88 -23.16 18.46
C GLN A 242 -0.81 -23.70 17.47
N GLN A 243 0.44 -23.67 17.94
CA GLN A 243 1.72 -24.11 17.36
C GLN A 243 2.23 -23.30 16.14
N PRO A 244 3.55 -23.00 16.08
CA PRO A 244 4.15 -22.46 14.85
C PRO A 244 4.11 -23.56 13.81
N LYS A 245 3.11 -23.50 12.94
CA LYS A 245 3.12 -24.24 11.69
C LYS A 245 4.28 -23.67 10.88
N ASP A 246 5.09 -24.54 10.26
CA ASP A 246 6.16 -24.07 9.38
C ASP A 246 5.55 -23.10 8.36
N THR A 247 5.98 -21.85 8.36
CA THR A 247 5.43 -20.82 7.48
C THR A 247 6.47 -20.44 6.46
N ILE A 248 6.05 -20.35 5.21
CA ILE A 248 6.88 -19.97 4.08
C ILE A 248 6.56 -18.52 3.73
N TYR A 249 7.58 -17.65 3.76
CA TYR A 249 7.51 -16.28 3.28
C TYR A 249 8.21 -16.18 1.92
N VAL A 250 7.53 -15.56 0.96
CA VAL A 250 8.08 -15.28 -0.37
C VAL A 250 7.89 -13.81 -0.68
N GLY A 251 8.93 -13.17 -1.17
CA GLY A 251 8.90 -11.81 -1.68
C GLY A 251 8.99 -11.78 -3.20
N ILE A 252 8.22 -10.89 -3.81
CA ILE A 252 8.29 -10.58 -5.24
C ILE A 252 8.59 -9.10 -5.38
N SER A 253 9.58 -8.73 -6.17
CA SER A 253 9.94 -7.32 -6.37
C SER A 253 10.13 -7.00 -7.83
N LEU A 254 9.69 -5.81 -8.22
CA LEU A 254 9.84 -5.25 -9.55
C LEU A 254 11.05 -4.31 -9.54
N HIS A 255 11.93 -4.41 -10.53
CA HIS A 255 13.20 -3.68 -10.57
C HIS A 255 13.46 -3.09 -11.94
N ASP A 256 14.20 -1.99 -11.93
CA ASP A 256 14.60 -1.22 -13.11
C ASP A 256 13.38 -0.98 -14.03
N GLU A 257 13.52 -1.24 -15.33
CA GLU A 257 12.43 -1.08 -16.30
C GLU A 257 11.70 -2.38 -16.62
N ASP A 258 12.33 -3.53 -16.34
CA ASP A 258 11.99 -4.81 -16.96
C ASP A 258 12.25 -6.07 -16.11
N LYS A 259 12.73 -5.95 -14.87
CA LYS A 259 13.11 -7.11 -14.05
C LYS A 259 12.05 -7.47 -13.01
N ILE A 260 11.90 -8.77 -12.78
CA ILE A 260 11.14 -9.35 -11.66
C ILE A 260 12.09 -10.24 -10.87
N ARG A 261 12.07 -10.12 -9.55
CA ARG A 261 12.80 -11.00 -8.63
C ARG A 261 11.86 -11.69 -7.67
N ILE A 262 12.08 -12.97 -7.45
CA ILE A 262 11.50 -13.75 -6.36
C ILE A 262 12.60 -14.14 -5.37
N PHE A 263 12.33 -14.00 -4.08
CA PHE A 263 13.28 -14.30 -3.02
C PHE A 263 12.55 -14.83 -1.78
N THR A 264 13.26 -15.61 -1.01
CA THR A 264 12.82 -16.19 0.27
C THR A 264 13.61 -15.57 1.42
N THR A 265 13.26 -15.97 2.63
CA THR A 265 14.09 -15.82 3.83
C THR A 265 15.51 -16.34 3.59
N PRO A 266 16.55 -15.69 4.15
CA PRO A 266 17.94 -16.10 3.97
C PRO A 266 18.18 -17.53 4.45
N GLY A 267 18.87 -18.32 3.64
CA GLY A 267 19.14 -19.73 3.93
C GLY A 267 18.01 -20.68 3.56
N ASP A 268 16.79 -20.18 3.31
CA ASP A 268 15.69 -21.02 2.84
C ASP A 268 15.78 -21.19 1.32
N ALA A 269 15.78 -22.44 0.86
CA ALA A 269 15.64 -22.74 -0.54
C ALA A 269 14.25 -22.32 -1.03
N LEU A 270 14.19 -21.70 -2.21
CA LEU A 270 12.92 -21.57 -2.91
C LEU A 270 12.39 -22.99 -3.19
N ALA A 271 11.09 -23.23 -2.94
CA ALA A 271 10.47 -24.49 -3.31
C ALA A 271 10.79 -24.81 -4.78
N GLU A 272 11.27 -26.03 -5.05
CA GLU A 272 11.86 -26.41 -6.34
C GLU A 272 10.91 -26.16 -7.52
N ASP A 273 9.59 -26.25 -7.30
CA ASP A 273 8.57 -26.03 -8.32
C ASP A 273 8.19 -24.55 -8.54
N LEU A 274 8.43 -23.67 -7.54
CA LEU A 274 7.90 -22.32 -7.56
C LEU A 274 8.60 -21.43 -8.59
N GLY A 275 9.92 -21.57 -8.75
CA GLY A 275 10.68 -20.87 -9.78
C GLY A 275 10.22 -21.22 -11.20
N PRO A 276 10.27 -22.51 -11.60
CA PRO A 276 9.77 -22.96 -12.90
C PRO A 276 8.30 -22.61 -13.16
N SER A 277 7.44 -22.70 -12.15
CA SER A 277 6.02 -22.40 -12.33
C SER A 277 5.74 -20.91 -12.50
N LEU A 278 6.48 -20.04 -11.79
CA LEU A 278 6.42 -18.60 -12.03
C LEU A 278 6.95 -18.25 -13.43
N GLU A 279 8.03 -18.89 -13.90
CA GLU A 279 8.55 -18.68 -15.25
C GLU A 279 7.49 -18.97 -16.34
N LEU A 280 6.75 -20.07 -16.18
CA LEU A 280 5.65 -20.41 -17.08
C LEU A 280 4.56 -19.32 -17.04
N CYS A 281 4.15 -18.90 -15.84
CA CYS A 281 3.19 -17.82 -15.66
C CYS A 281 3.64 -16.53 -16.35
N LEU A 282 4.91 -16.14 -16.21
CA LEU A 282 5.47 -14.95 -16.85
C LEU A 282 5.44 -15.06 -18.38
N THR A 283 5.80 -16.23 -18.91
CA THR A 283 5.80 -16.50 -20.35
C THR A 283 4.40 -16.44 -20.97
N GLU A 284 3.39 -16.92 -20.25
CA GLU A 284 2.00 -16.87 -20.71
C GLU A 284 1.35 -15.48 -20.53
N ALA A 285 1.78 -14.74 -19.50
CA ALA A 285 1.18 -13.48 -19.11
C ALA A 285 1.75 -12.28 -19.87
N TRP A 286 3.05 -12.30 -20.19
CA TRP A 286 3.74 -11.17 -20.82
C TRP A 286 3.90 -11.37 -22.32
N PRO A 287 3.24 -10.56 -23.18
CA PRO A 287 3.21 -10.79 -24.63
C PRO A 287 4.59 -10.80 -25.30
N TYR A 288 5.56 -10.09 -24.73
CA TYR A 288 6.91 -10.00 -25.28
C TYR A 288 7.84 -11.11 -24.77
N GLY A 289 7.42 -11.86 -23.75
CA GLY A 289 8.17 -12.97 -23.16
C GLY A 289 9.40 -12.55 -22.35
N ILE A 290 10.15 -13.56 -21.89
CA ILE A 290 11.36 -13.41 -21.09
C ILE A 290 12.57 -13.22 -22.02
N GLU A 291 13.46 -12.29 -21.67
CA GLU A 291 14.74 -12.07 -22.34
C GLU A 291 15.85 -12.91 -21.71
N THR A 292 16.03 -12.76 -20.40
CA THR A 292 17.05 -13.50 -19.64
C THR A 292 16.49 -13.98 -18.30
N LYS A 293 17.13 -15.01 -17.73
CA LYS A 293 16.82 -15.51 -16.39
C LYS A 293 18.08 -16.00 -15.70
N GLY A 294 18.12 -15.91 -14.38
CA GLY A 294 19.27 -16.38 -13.60
C GLY A 294 19.14 -16.11 -12.11
N VAL A 295 20.18 -16.47 -11.37
CA VAL A 295 20.31 -16.15 -9.94
C VAL A 295 20.97 -14.78 -9.79
N TYR A 296 20.49 -13.98 -8.84
CA TYR A 296 21.00 -12.65 -8.54
C TYR A 296 20.93 -12.36 -7.04
N GLY A 297 22.06 -12.20 -6.34
CA GLY A 297 22.07 -11.91 -4.91
C GLY A 297 21.26 -12.89 -4.04
N GLY A 298 21.21 -14.18 -4.39
CA GLY A 298 20.39 -15.18 -3.70
C GLY A 298 18.88 -15.15 -4.03
N SER A 299 18.47 -14.36 -5.03
CA SER A 299 17.12 -14.37 -5.61
C SER A 299 17.12 -15.00 -7.01
N TYR A 300 15.96 -15.45 -7.48
CA TYR A 300 15.76 -15.75 -8.90
C TYR A 300 15.24 -14.49 -9.60
N GLN A 301 15.87 -14.15 -10.72
CA GLN A 301 15.55 -12.98 -11.51
C GLN A 301 15.14 -13.38 -12.92
N TRP A 302 14.10 -12.74 -13.43
CA TRP A 302 13.73 -12.74 -14.84
C TRP A 302 13.79 -11.30 -15.36
N GLN A 303 14.45 -11.13 -16.50
CA GLN A 303 14.39 -9.91 -17.28
C GLN A 303 13.37 -10.12 -18.40
N LEU A 304 12.38 -9.25 -18.48
CA LEU A 304 11.32 -9.31 -19.49
C LEU A 304 11.73 -8.52 -20.72
N LYS A 305 11.29 -8.94 -21.92
CA LYS A 305 11.52 -8.12 -23.12
C LYS A 305 10.68 -6.83 -23.05
N GLY A 306 11.29 -5.71 -23.42
CA GLY A 306 10.68 -4.38 -23.37
C GLY A 306 10.81 -3.75 -21.98
N SER A 307 9.98 -2.74 -21.69
CA SER A 307 10.06 -1.97 -20.43
C SER A 307 8.68 -1.95 -19.72
N PRO A 308 8.17 -3.08 -19.21
CA PRO A 308 6.83 -3.17 -18.58
C PRO A 308 6.60 -2.13 -17.49
N TRP A 309 7.63 -1.80 -16.70
CA TRP A 309 7.51 -0.89 -15.55
C TRP A 309 7.53 0.59 -15.93
N SER A 310 8.06 0.88 -17.12
CA SER A 310 8.09 2.21 -17.74
C SER A 310 7.07 2.33 -18.90
N ALA A 311 6.26 1.29 -19.12
CA ALA A 311 5.40 1.15 -20.29
C ALA A 311 4.26 2.16 -20.32
N LYS A 312 4.07 2.86 -21.44
CA LYS A 312 2.89 3.69 -21.72
C LYS A 312 1.99 2.91 -22.68
N GLY A 313 0.81 3.45 -23.00
CA GLY A 313 0.03 2.79 -24.04
C GLY A 313 -0.67 1.52 -23.53
N PRO A 314 -1.18 0.73 -24.47
CA PRO A 314 -1.68 -0.62 -24.22
C PRO A 314 -0.72 -1.51 -23.41
N VAL A 315 0.60 -1.32 -23.57
CA VAL A 315 1.62 -2.11 -22.86
C VAL A 315 1.56 -1.92 -21.33
N GLU A 316 1.11 -0.76 -20.86
CA GLU A 316 0.86 -0.51 -19.44
C GLU A 316 -0.25 -1.41 -18.88
N ILE A 317 -1.27 -1.72 -19.69
CA ILE A 317 -2.33 -2.64 -19.29
C ILE A 317 -1.79 -4.06 -19.21
N ASP A 318 -0.99 -4.46 -20.18
CA ASP A 318 -0.36 -5.79 -20.14
C ASP A 318 0.52 -5.94 -18.89
N ALA A 319 1.23 -4.88 -18.47
CA ALA A 319 2.02 -4.89 -17.23
C ALA A 319 1.14 -5.01 -15.97
N GLN A 320 -0.01 -4.34 -15.93
CA GLN A 320 -0.97 -4.48 -14.83
C GLN A 320 -1.57 -5.89 -14.76
N LEU A 321 -1.95 -6.44 -15.91
CA LEU A 321 -2.49 -7.80 -16.02
C LEU A 321 -1.44 -8.87 -15.69
N LEU A 322 -0.17 -8.62 -16.02
CA LEU A 322 0.95 -9.47 -15.62
C LEU A 322 1.03 -9.59 -14.10
N ILE A 323 1.00 -8.48 -13.37
CA ILE A 323 0.97 -8.51 -11.89
C ILE A 323 -0.27 -9.24 -11.38
N GLY A 324 -1.43 -9.00 -12.00
CA GLY A 324 -2.64 -9.75 -11.66
C GLY A 324 -2.43 -11.26 -11.80
N ARG A 325 -1.92 -11.73 -12.95
CA ARG A 325 -1.65 -13.16 -13.17
C ARG A 325 -0.65 -13.74 -12.18
N ILE A 326 0.38 -12.99 -11.81
CA ILE A 326 1.32 -13.40 -10.75
C ILE A 326 0.58 -13.56 -9.41
N LEU A 327 -0.26 -12.60 -9.01
CA LEU A 327 -1.04 -12.72 -7.76
C LEU A 327 -1.96 -13.95 -7.79
N GLY A 328 -2.71 -14.14 -8.89
CA GLY A 328 -3.58 -15.30 -9.08
C GLY A 328 -2.83 -16.63 -9.03
N HIS A 329 -1.63 -16.68 -9.61
CA HIS A 329 -0.75 -17.85 -9.57
C HIS A 329 -0.31 -18.22 -8.14
N PHE A 330 0.00 -17.23 -7.31
CA PHE A 330 0.38 -17.49 -5.92
C PHE A 330 -0.84 -17.90 -5.08
N TRP A 331 -2.01 -17.30 -5.31
CA TRP A 331 -3.25 -17.68 -4.62
C TRP A 331 -3.68 -19.11 -4.92
N SER A 332 -3.59 -19.57 -6.18
CA SER A 332 -3.92 -20.96 -6.54
C SER A 332 -2.99 -21.98 -5.87
N ARG A 333 -1.83 -21.53 -5.37
CA ARG A 333 -0.87 -22.34 -4.61
C ARG A 333 -1.04 -22.22 -3.09
N GLY A 334 -2.06 -21.53 -2.61
CA GLY A 334 -2.34 -21.35 -1.19
C GLY A 334 -1.43 -20.32 -0.51
N PHE A 335 -0.76 -19.46 -1.26
CA PHE A 335 -0.15 -18.26 -0.69
C PHE A 335 -1.20 -17.18 -0.49
N GLU A 336 -1.10 -16.46 0.60
CA GLU A 336 -1.89 -15.27 0.91
C GLU A 336 -1.02 -14.03 0.68
N LEU A 337 -1.62 -12.98 0.13
CA LEU A 337 -0.97 -11.68 0.05
C LEU A 337 -1.03 -11.01 1.41
N MET A 338 0.14 -10.73 2.00
CA MET A 338 0.22 -10.09 3.30
C MET A 338 0.23 -8.58 3.18
N THR A 339 1.20 -8.04 2.44
CA THR A 339 1.35 -6.60 2.22
C THR A 339 2.27 -6.34 1.03
N ALA A 340 2.39 -5.08 0.63
CA ALA A 340 3.50 -4.61 -0.18
C ALA A 340 4.23 -3.45 0.52
N PHE A 341 5.53 -3.28 0.25
CA PHE A 341 6.35 -2.24 0.87
C PHE A 341 7.39 -1.66 -0.11
N ASP A 342 7.92 -0.49 0.24
CA ASP A 342 9.07 0.16 -0.39
C ASP A 342 10.16 0.40 0.66
N CYS A 343 11.36 -0.12 0.40
CA CYS A 343 12.49 -0.04 1.33
C CYS A 343 13.53 1.03 0.97
N SER A 344 13.50 1.64 -0.22
CA SER A 344 14.48 2.70 -0.57
C SER A 344 13.86 4.09 -0.59
N GLY A 345 12.57 4.18 -0.95
CA GLY A 345 11.86 5.43 -1.18
C GLY A 345 12.31 6.18 -2.45
N LYS A 346 13.10 5.54 -3.32
CA LYS A 346 13.44 6.08 -4.65
C LYS A 346 12.14 6.18 -5.48
N LEU A 347 12.01 7.22 -6.30
CA LEU A 347 10.79 7.41 -7.11
C LEU A 347 10.58 6.31 -8.16
N SER A 348 11.69 5.75 -8.63
CA SER A 348 11.72 4.61 -9.56
C SER A 348 11.41 3.28 -8.88
N ASP A 349 11.47 3.21 -7.54
CA ASP A 349 11.17 1.97 -6.84
C ASP A 349 9.67 1.67 -6.95
N MET A 350 9.43 0.38 -7.10
CA MET A 350 8.11 -0.21 -7.16
C MET A 350 7.88 -1.04 -5.90
N SER A 351 6.63 -1.46 -5.73
CA SER A 351 6.22 -2.29 -4.62
C SER A 351 6.97 -3.62 -4.59
N THR A 352 7.49 -3.96 -3.41
CA THR A 352 7.89 -5.32 -3.07
C THR A 352 6.73 -6.00 -2.37
N ILE A 353 6.22 -7.06 -2.97
CA ILE A 353 5.06 -7.85 -2.54
C ILE A 353 5.53 -8.93 -1.58
N VAL A 354 4.83 -9.11 -0.46
CA VAL A 354 5.08 -10.17 0.53
C VAL A 354 3.92 -11.15 0.52
N MET A 355 4.24 -12.41 0.22
CA MET A 355 3.33 -13.54 0.25
C MET A 355 3.69 -14.47 1.40
N ARG A 356 2.68 -15.09 2.01
CA ARG A 356 2.83 -16.05 3.11
C ARG A 356 2.03 -17.30 2.83
N LYS A 357 2.58 -18.47 3.10
CA LYS A 357 1.87 -19.75 3.06
C LYS A 357 2.17 -20.55 4.31
N VAL A 358 1.14 -21.13 4.92
CA VAL A 358 1.33 -22.12 5.98
C VAL A 358 1.72 -23.45 5.32
N ALA A 359 2.86 -24.02 5.66
CA ALA A 359 3.32 -25.29 5.10
C ALA A 359 2.29 -26.40 5.38
N GLY A 360 2.09 -27.26 4.39
CA GLY A 360 1.05 -28.28 4.43
C GLY A 360 -0.38 -27.74 4.27
N SER A 361 -0.59 -26.42 4.11
CA SER A 361 -1.89 -25.93 3.64
C SER A 361 -2.12 -26.41 2.20
N ILE A 362 -3.13 -27.25 2.04
CA ILE A 362 -3.61 -27.69 0.74
C ILE A 362 -4.61 -26.60 0.30
N PRO A 363 -4.34 -25.84 -0.77
CA PRO A 363 -5.38 -25.01 -1.36
C PRO A 363 -6.55 -25.92 -1.77
N PRO A 364 -7.81 -25.52 -1.62
CA PRO A 364 -8.94 -26.29 -2.15
C PRO A 364 -8.63 -26.80 -3.56
N ASP A 365 -8.86 -28.09 -3.81
CA ASP A 365 -8.39 -28.82 -5.01
C ASP A 365 -8.84 -28.20 -6.35
N ASP A 366 -9.79 -27.25 -6.31
CA ASP A 366 -10.31 -26.48 -7.44
C ASP A 366 -10.33 -24.96 -7.12
N ILE A 367 -9.18 -24.30 -6.88
CA ILE A 367 -9.15 -22.83 -7.00
C ILE A 367 -9.05 -22.50 -8.50
N PRO A 368 -10.14 -22.12 -9.20
CA PRO A 368 -10.04 -21.67 -10.58
C PRO A 368 -9.13 -20.44 -10.65
N CYS A 369 -8.59 -20.15 -11.84
CA CYS A 369 -7.92 -18.87 -12.08
C CYS A 369 -8.90 -17.74 -11.77
N ILE A 370 -8.75 -17.12 -10.59
CA ILE A 370 -9.71 -16.15 -10.08
C ILE A 370 -9.65 -14.92 -10.98
N PRO A 371 -10.77 -14.48 -11.60
CA PRO A 371 -10.78 -13.26 -12.37
C PRO A 371 -10.30 -12.08 -11.53
N LEU A 372 -9.47 -11.25 -12.13
CA LEU A 372 -8.79 -10.14 -11.49
C LEU A 372 -9.14 -8.85 -12.22
N LEU A 373 -9.53 -7.85 -11.44
CA LEU A 373 -9.82 -6.49 -11.89
C LEU A 373 -8.75 -5.56 -11.33
N CYS A 374 -8.13 -4.80 -12.20
CA CYS A 374 -7.18 -3.76 -11.87
C CYS A 374 -7.88 -2.39 -12.02
N VAL A 375 -7.79 -1.56 -10.99
CA VAL A 375 -8.23 -0.16 -11.00
C VAL A 375 -7.02 0.73 -10.76
N SER A 376 -6.66 1.57 -11.72
CA SER A 376 -5.44 2.39 -11.65
C SER A 376 -5.73 3.86 -11.88
N PHE A 377 -4.99 4.72 -11.18
CA PHE A 377 -5.13 6.17 -11.27
C PHE A 377 -3.98 6.77 -12.09
N HIS A 378 -4.33 7.40 -13.22
CA HIS A 378 -3.42 7.88 -14.26
C HIS A 378 -3.51 9.37 -14.45
N ASP A 379 -2.39 9.95 -14.89
CA ASP A 379 -2.23 11.39 -15.10
C ASP A 379 -2.81 12.18 -13.91
N LYS A 380 -3.42 13.34 -14.14
CA LYS A 380 -4.09 14.16 -13.13
C LYS A 380 -5.56 13.79 -12.91
N ASP A 381 -6.20 13.10 -13.85
CA ASP A 381 -7.66 12.98 -13.92
C ASP A 381 -8.19 11.69 -14.59
N GLU A 382 -7.40 10.62 -14.70
CA GLU A 382 -7.84 9.40 -15.40
C GLU A 382 -7.90 8.19 -14.48
N ILE A 383 -8.96 7.39 -14.62
CA ILE A 383 -9.13 6.09 -13.94
C ILE A 383 -9.17 5.03 -15.01
N ARG A 384 -8.35 4.00 -14.90
CA ARG A 384 -8.30 2.89 -15.86
C ARG A 384 -8.68 1.58 -15.21
N LEU A 385 -9.57 0.85 -15.87
CA LEU A 385 -9.98 -0.50 -15.55
C LEU A 385 -9.34 -1.47 -16.55
N SER A 386 -8.76 -2.54 -16.05
CA SER A 386 -8.32 -3.69 -16.85
C SER A 386 -8.66 -4.97 -16.11
N SER A 387 -8.88 -6.07 -16.84
CA SER A 387 -9.33 -7.32 -16.23
C SER A 387 -8.71 -8.51 -16.94
N THR A 388 -8.42 -9.58 -16.20
CA THR A 388 -8.09 -10.88 -16.80
C THR A 388 -9.29 -11.52 -17.48
N GLU A 389 -10.51 -11.10 -17.13
CA GLU A 389 -11.79 -11.46 -17.75
C GLU A 389 -12.37 -10.25 -18.50
N GLU A 390 -12.05 -10.13 -19.80
CA GLU A 390 -12.38 -8.97 -20.63
C GLU A 390 -13.90 -8.75 -20.80
N SER A 391 -14.69 -9.84 -20.80
CA SER A 391 -16.15 -9.80 -20.91
C SER A 391 -16.84 -9.01 -19.79
N SER A 392 -16.19 -8.88 -18.62
CA SER A 392 -16.74 -8.14 -17.48
C SER A 392 -16.48 -6.63 -17.54
N LEU A 393 -15.57 -6.16 -18.40
CA LEU A 393 -15.09 -4.77 -18.36
C LEU A 393 -16.15 -3.74 -18.73
N GLU A 394 -16.98 -4.00 -19.74
CA GLU A 394 -18.01 -3.03 -20.14
C GLU A 394 -19.07 -2.84 -19.05
N THR A 395 -19.45 -3.93 -18.38
CA THR A 395 -20.38 -3.89 -17.24
C THR A 395 -19.75 -3.17 -16.05
N LEU A 396 -18.50 -3.49 -15.71
CA LEU A 396 -17.79 -2.85 -14.60
C LEU A 396 -17.53 -1.37 -14.85
N ALA A 397 -17.21 -0.97 -16.08
CA ALA A 397 -17.07 0.43 -16.46
C ALA A 397 -18.38 1.19 -16.27
N LYS A 398 -19.54 0.61 -16.63
CA LYS A 398 -20.85 1.21 -16.37
C LYS A 398 -21.14 1.35 -14.87
N VAL A 399 -20.83 0.31 -14.09
CA VAL A 399 -20.97 0.33 -12.63
C VAL A 399 -20.12 1.45 -12.03
N VAL A 400 -18.82 1.49 -12.34
CA VAL A 400 -17.91 2.53 -11.85
C VAL A 400 -18.38 3.92 -12.28
N ASN A 401 -18.71 4.10 -13.56
CA ASN A 401 -19.19 5.37 -14.09
C ASN A 401 -20.47 5.87 -13.40
N GLY A 402 -21.42 4.97 -13.10
CA GLY A 402 -22.67 5.32 -12.41
C GLY A 402 -22.45 5.86 -10.99
N ILE A 403 -21.39 5.42 -10.32
CA ILE A 403 -21.06 5.82 -8.94
C ILE A 403 -20.27 7.13 -8.90
N LEU A 404 -19.37 7.30 -9.86
CA LEU A 404 -18.56 8.51 -9.99
C LEU A 404 -19.38 9.69 -10.54
N GLY A 405 -20.53 9.42 -11.13
CA GLY A 405 -21.52 10.42 -11.50
C GLY A 405 -22.27 11.04 -10.29
N PRO A 406 -23.06 12.10 -10.52
CA PRO A 406 -23.92 12.70 -9.49
C PRO A 406 -24.87 11.68 -8.85
N PRO A 407 -25.25 11.80 -7.55
CA PRO A 407 -25.16 12.99 -6.70
C PRO A 407 -24.04 12.98 -5.63
N CYS A 408 -23.26 11.89 -5.53
CA CYS A 408 -22.36 11.66 -4.38
C CYS A 408 -21.00 12.35 -4.54
N ILE A 409 -20.47 12.34 -5.77
CA ILE A 409 -19.23 13.00 -6.13
C ILE A 409 -19.63 13.99 -7.23
N ASN A 410 -19.68 15.29 -6.92
CA ASN A 410 -19.77 16.37 -7.92
C ASN A 410 -18.47 16.47 -8.75
N VAL A 411 -17.88 15.33 -9.10
CA VAL A 411 -16.89 15.22 -10.14
C VAL A 411 -17.70 15.00 -11.41
N GLU A 412 -17.78 16.03 -12.22
CA GLU A 412 -18.35 15.87 -13.54
C GLU A 412 -17.39 14.99 -14.35
N LEU A 413 -17.90 13.91 -14.94
CA LEU A 413 -17.15 13.11 -15.91
C LEU A 413 -17.29 13.75 -17.29
N ALA A 414 -16.26 13.70 -18.14
CA ALA A 414 -16.37 14.25 -19.49
C ALA A 414 -17.46 13.50 -20.28
N ALA A 415 -18.21 14.21 -21.14
CA ALA A 415 -19.34 13.62 -21.87
C ALA A 415 -18.94 12.42 -22.76
N ASP A 416 -17.68 12.41 -23.24
CA ASP A 416 -17.09 11.34 -24.06
C ASP A 416 -16.03 10.52 -23.29
N SER A 417 -16.13 10.47 -21.96
CA SER A 417 -15.01 10.08 -21.06
C SER A 417 -14.56 8.63 -21.10
N CYS A 418 -15.26 7.73 -21.81
CA CYS A 418 -14.97 6.29 -21.81
C CYS A 418 -14.34 5.86 -23.14
N GLY A 419 -13.06 5.51 -23.13
CA GLY A 419 -12.32 5.03 -24.31
C GLY A 419 -11.75 3.61 -24.11
N LYS A 420 -11.73 2.81 -25.18
CA LYS A 420 -11.00 1.52 -25.21
C LYS A 420 -9.51 1.78 -25.36
N TYR A 421 -8.70 1.07 -24.58
CA TYR A 421 -7.25 1.15 -24.59
C TYR A 421 -6.71 -0.26 -24.37
N GLY A 422 -6.16 -0.92 -25.39
CA GLY A 422 -5.84 -2.35 -25.28
C GLY A 422 -7.02 -3.18 -24.74
N LYS A 423 -6.74 -4.07 -23.77
CA LYS A 423 -7.76 -4.85 -23.01
C LYS A 423 -8.28 -4.12 -21.77
N GLY A 424 -8.45 -2.81 -21.87
CA GLY A 424 -8.87 -1.96 -20.76
C GLY A 424 -9.76 -0.80 -21.18
N VAL A 425 -10.39 -0.21 -20.19
CA VAL A 425 -11.29 0.94 -20.33
C VAL A 425 -10.74 2.09 -19.50
N THR A 426 -10.59 3.26 -20.10
CA THR A 426 -10.17 4.48 -19.37
C THR A 426 -11.34 5.45 -19.25
N MET A 427 -11.51 6.02 -18.06
CA MET A 427 -12.49 7.03 -17.70
C MET A 427 -11.79 8.33 -17.33
N LYS A 428 -12.25 9.45 -17.87
CA LYS A 428 -11.69 10.79 -17.62
C LYS A 428 -12.58 11.65 -16.72
N LEU A 429 -12.02 12.13 -15.62
CA LEU A 429 -12.62 13.11 -14.71
C LEU A 429 -12.49 14.52 -15.32
N LYS A 430 -13.47 15.43 -15.16
CA LYS A 430 -13.32 16.83 -15.58
C LYS A 430 -12.41 17.66 -14.68
N VAL A 431 -11.99 17.10 -13.54
CA VAL A 431 -11.15 17.78 -12.55
C VAL A 431 -9.84 17.02 -12.32
N PRO A 432 -8.70 17.74 -12.15
CA PRO A 432 -7.40 17.13 -11.88
C PRO A 432 -7.30 16.62 -10.43
N ALA A 433 -8.09 15.60 -10.09
CA ALA A 433 -8.23 15.07 -8.73
C ALA A 433 -6.88 14.60 -8.12
N PHE A 434 -5.99 14.06 -8.94
CA PHE A 434 -4.73 13.42 -8.51
C PHE A 434 -3.52 14.36 -8.52
N GLN A 435 -3.67 15.57 -9.06
CA GLN A 435 -2.62 16.60 -9.06
C GLN A 435 -3.14 17.93 -8.49
N PRO A 436 -3.62 17.95 -7.23
CA PRO A 436 -4.04 19.19 -6.63
C PRO A 436 -2.82 20.10 -6.44
N GLY A 437 -2.94 21.39 -6.79
CA GLY A 437 -1.85 22.36 -6.54
C GLY A 437 -1.47 22.44 -5.05
N LYS A 438 -2.45 22.25 -4.16
CA LYS A 438 -2.25 22.03 -2.72
C LYS A 438 -3.33 21.08 -2.21
N ALA A 439 -2.96 20.09 -1.38
CA ALA A 439 -3.94 19.28 -0.66
C ALA A 439 -4.83 20.18 0.19
N ASN A 440 -6.13 20.09 -0.04
CA ASN A 440 -7.14 20.84 0.70
C ASN A 440 -8.35 19.94 0.96
N SER A 441 -9.32 20.45 1.72
CA SER A 441 -10.48 19.64 2.11
C SER A 441 -11.30 19.14 0.91
N GLN A 442 -11.32 19.86 -0.22
CA GLN A 442 -12.07 19.44 -1.40
C GLN A 442 -11.36 18.30 -2.13
N SER A 443 -10.04 18.39 -2.32
CA SER A 443 -9.29 17.29 -2.93
C SER A 443 -9.26 16.05 -2.05
N VAL A 444 -9.19 16.23 -0.72
CA VAL A 444 -9.34 15.15 0.25
C VAL A 444 -10.72 14.50 0.17
N LEU A 445 -11.80 15.30 0.12
CA LEU A 445 -13.17 14.78 -0.01
C LEU A 445 -13.33 14.00 -1.33
N CYS A 446 -12.81 14.55 -2.43
CA CYS A 446 -12.85 13.92 -3.74
C CYS A 446 -12.15 12.56 -3.75
N CYS A 447 -10.90 12.49 -3.29
CA CYS A 447 -10.12 11.24 -3.29
C CYS A 447 -10.70 10.22 -2.29
N GLY A 448 -11.14 10.67 -1.13
CA GLY A 448 -11.76 9.83 -0.12
C GLY A 448 -13.07 9.20 -0.60
N LEU A 449 -13.97 10.01 -1.19
CA LEU A 449 -15.22 9.51 -1.76
C LEU A 449 -14.98 8.58 -2.94
N LEU A 450 -14.04 8.93 -3.82
CA LEU A 450 -13.66 8.10 -4.96
C LEU A 450 -13.27 6.70 -4.51
N LEU A 451 -12.31 6.59 -3.57
CA LEU A 451 -11.83 5.29 -3.12
C LEU A 451 -12.87 4.50 -2.33
N VAL A 452 -13.56 5.13 -1.37
CA VAL A 452 -14.53 4.42 -0.53
C VAL A 452 -15.70 3.90 -1.35
N ASN A 453 -16.16 4.66 -2.35
CA ASN A 453 -17.26 4.26 -3.20
C ASN A 453 -16.83 3.18 -4.22
N LEU A 454 -15.61 3.27 -4.77
CA LEU A 454 -15.06 2.23 -5.64
C LEU A 454 -15.01 0.89 -4.92
N VAL A 455 -14.40 0.83 -3.74
CA VAL A 455 -14.30 -0.42 -2.97
C VAL A 455 -15.68 -0.93 -2.56
N ASN A 456 -16.56 -0.06 -2.07
CA ASN A 456 -17.89 -0.45 -1.63
C ASN A 456 -18.73 -1.08 -2.75
N VAL A 457 -18.74 -0.49 -3.94
CA VAL A 457 -19.63 -0.99 -5.00
C VAL A 457 -19.03 -2.17 -5.73
N LEU A 458 -17.71 -2.20 -5.91
CA LEU A 458 -17.05 -3.39 -6.42
C LEU A 458 -17.35 -4.58 -5.50
N GLU A 459 -17.32 -4.41 -4.18
CA GLU A 459 -17.75 -5.47 -3.27
C GLU A 459 -19.22 -5.85 -3.45
N GLY A 460 -20.11 -4.86 -3.62
CA GLY A 460 -21.54 -5.10 -3.88
C GLY A 460 -21.82 -5.85 -5.18
N VAL A 461 -20.93 -5.79 -6.17
CA VAL A 461 -21.02 -6.57 -7.42
C VAL A 461 -20.10 -7.81 -7.42
N GLY A 462 -19.65 -8.25 -6.25
CA GLY A 462 -18.93 -9.51 -6.08
C GLY A 462 -17.41 -9.43 -6.29
N TRP A 463 -16.81 -8.24 -6.25
CA TRP A 463 -15.37 -8.05 -6.36
C TRP A 463 -14.76 -7.67 -5.02
N GLU A 464 -13.90 -8.53 -4.49
CA GLU A 464 -13.19 -8.31 -3.24
C GLU A 464 -11.88 -7.57 -3.48
N PHE A 465 -11.63 -6.51 -2.72
CA PHE A 465 -10.35 -5.81 -2.73
C PHE A 465 -9.24 -6.70 -2.18
N ARG A 466 -8.09 -6.76 -2.86
CA ARG A 466 -6.95 -7.62 -2.48
C ARG A 466 -5.68 -6.85 -2.20
N ALA A 467 -5.35 -5.85 -3.02
CA ALA A 467 -4.06 -5.18 -2.95
C ALA A 467 -4.10 -3.77 -3.52
N ALA A 468 -3.20 -2.91 -3.05
CA ALA A 468 -2.86 -1.67 -3.74
C ALA A 468 -1.34 -1.64 -3.91
N LEU A 469 -0.89 -1.70 -5.17
CA LEU A 469 0.50 -1.89 -5.52
C LEU A 469 0.98 -0.75 -6.42
N ASP A 470 2.19 -0.29 -6.15
CA ASP A 470 2.92 0.61 -7.02
C ASP A 470 3.71 -0.19 -8.05
N VAL A 471 3.20 -0.25 -9.28
CA VAL A 471 3.71 -1.11 -10.36
C VAL A 471 4.38 -0.33 -11.49
N SER A 472 4.55 0.98 -11.33
CA SER A 472 5.15 1.84 -12.35
C SER A 472 6.39 2.55 -11.82
N GLY A 473 7.51 2.42 -12.53
CA GLY A 473 8.74 3.17 -12.24
C GLY A 473 8.78 4.57 -12.85
N LYS A 474 7.71 5.01 -13.53
CA LYS A 474 7.71 6.27 -14.30
C LYS A 474 7.74 7.51 -13.43
N PHE A 475 8.57 8.47 -13.80
CA PHE A 475 8.57 9.82 -13.25
C PHE A 475 8.80 10.87 -14.34
N TYR A 476 8.36 12.11 -14.12
CA TYR A 476 8.62 13.26 -14.99
C TYR A 476 9.27 14.40 -14.21
N ARG A 477 10.00 15.26 -14.92
CA ARG A 477 10.61 16.48 -14.38
C ARG A 477 9.66 17.66 -14.51
N ASP A 478 9.31 18.31 -13.41
CA ASP A 478 8.57 19.58 -13.48
C ASP A 478 9.54 20.72 -13.84
N HIS A 479 9.32 21.32 -15.01
CA HIS A 479 10.12 22.45 -15.49
C HIS A 479 9.59 23.81 -15.00
N ARG A 480 8.44 23.87 -14.29
CA ARG A 480 7.76 25.13 -13.95
C ARG A 480 8.22 25.80 -12.66
N THR A 481 8.97 25.12 -11.79
CA THR A 481 9.48 25.68 -10.52
C THR A 481 10.94 26.12 -10.57
N ALA A 482 11.52 26.27 -11.76
CA ALA A 482 12.92 26.67 -11.95
C ALA A 482 13.24 28.14 -11.56
N ASN A 483 12.25 28.93 -11.12
CA ASN A 483 12.47 30.30 -10.66
C ASN A 483 12.48 30.38 -9.13
N GLU A 484 13.57 30.97 -8.63
CA GLU A 484 13.79 31.54 -7.28
C GLU A 484 14.23 30.58 -6.15
N ASN A 485 15.55 30.50 -5.98
CA ASN A 485 16.28 30.41 -4.70
C ASN A 485 16.06 29.24 -3.72
N TYR A 486 15.36 28.17 -4.09
CA TYR A 486 15.38 26.93 -3.31
C TYR A 486 16.40 25.91 -3.86
N SER A 487 17.28 25.42 -2.98
CA SER A 487 18.40 24.52 -3.27
C SER A 487 18.02 23.32 -4.15
N ARG A 488 18.88 23.03 -5.14
CA ARG A 488 18.96 21.87 -6.05
C ARG A 488 18.31 20.56 -5.53
N SER A 489 17.00 20.48 -5.53
CA SER A 489 16.25 19.22 -5.60
C SER A 489 15.48 19.25 -6.90
N GLU A 490 15.87 18.43 -7.86
CA GLU A 490 15.16 18.30 -9.12
C GLU A 490 13.74 17.79 -8.82
N HIS A 491 12.72 18.54 -9.24
CA HIS A 491 11.32 18.25 -8.91
C HIS A 491 10.81 17.13 -9.82
N TYR A 492 11.10 15.89 -9.44
CA TYR A 492 10.58 14.70 -10.10
C TYR A 492 9.26 14.27 -9.47
N HIS A 493 8.26 13.97 -10.32
CA HIS A 493 6.96 13.47 -9.89
C HIS A 493 6.66 12.13 -10.56
N LYS A 494 6.13 11.18 -9.80
CA LYS A 494 5.71 9.88 -10.33
C LYS A 494 4.54 10.04 -11.32
N MET A 495 4.61 9.39 -12.49
CA MET A 495 3.55 9.46 -13.53
C MET A 495 2.41 8.46 -13.31
N GLY A 496 2.66 7.33 -12.64
CA GLY A 496 1.63 6.39 -12.17
C GLY A 496 1.33 6.63 -10.69
N LEU A 497 0.07 6.53 -10.28
CA LEU A 497 -0.25 6.31 -8.86
C LEU A 497 -0.40 4.79 -8.63
N VAL A 498 -0.82 4.43 -7.43
CA VAL A 498 -1.07 3.04 -7.03
C VAL A 498 -2.14 2.38 -7.91
N THR A 499 -1.93 1.11 -8.26
CA THR A 499 -2.92 0.25 -8.92
C THR A 499 -3.57 -0.66 -7.88
N MET A 500 -4.89 -0.64 -7.79
CA MET A 500 -5.68 -1.49 -6.92
C MET A 500 -6.06 -2.77 -7.65
N TYR A 501 -5.96 -3.90 -6.95
CA TYR A 501 -6.30 -5.23 -7.46
C TYR A 501 -7.49 -5.79 -6.69
N PHE A 502 -8.46 -6.31 -7.42
CA PHE A 502 -9.65 -6.93 -6.90
C PHE A 502 -9.79 -8.34 -7.49
N SER A 503 -10.28 -9.29 -6.71
CA SER A 503 -10.61 -10.64 -7.18
C SER A 503 -12.11 -10.85 -7.15
N LYS A 504 -12.64 -11.61 -8.10
CA LYS A 504 -14.05 -12.06 -8.03
C LYS A 504 -14.24 -13.01 -6.84
N LYS A 505 -15.33 -12.81 -6.07
CA LYS A 505 -15.73 -13.66 -4.95
C LYS A 505 -16.28 -15.01 -5.41
#